data_AF-A0ABD0AGR7-F1
#
_entry.id   AF-A0ABD0AGR7-F1
#
_cell.length_a   1.000
_cell.length_b   1.000
_cell.length_c   1.000
_cell.angle_alpha   90.00
_cell.angle_beta   90.00
_cell.angle_gamma   90.00
#
_symmetry.space_group_name_H-M   'P 1'
#
loop_
_entity.id
_entity.type
_entity.pdbx_description
1 polymer ?
#
loop_
_entity_poly.entity_id
_entity_poly.type
_entity_poly.pdbx_seq_one_letter_code
_entity_poly.pdbx_strand_id
1 'polypeptide(L)'
;MQEKALNWLDRLTKSARLTPKRILKIYTFVLFFAPLAYLLLLQLRAGAAKQTITDSIAASPATTVSIIVAAGDFLLGYLCWIDGGALLADRRQYMKFMKLQLWTQLIVGNWFCLLFAIFALRRGEDLPEESKVKPSQLLSLTYLIASLFVICFVFYVVLAFRAVKG
;
A
#
# COMPACT_ATOMS: atom_id res chain seq x y z
N MET A 1 -6.09 16.09 -22.63
CA MET A 1 -6.83 15.19 -21.71
C MET A 1 -6.30 15.20 -20.28
N GLN A 2 -4.98 15.26 -20.07
CA GLN A 2 -4.36 15.26 -18.73
C GLN A 2 -4.84 16.40 -17.82
N GLU A 3 -4.94 17.64 -18.31
CA GLU A 3 -5.42 18.78 -17.50
C GLU A 3 -6.87 18.63 -17.03
N LYS A 4 -7.75 18.04 -17.85
CA LYS A 4 -9.15 17.79 -17.46
C LYS A 4 -9.23 16.75 -16.34
N ALA A 5 -8.43 15.69 -16.41
CA ALA A 5 -8.36 14.67 -15.36
C ALA A 5 -7.74 15.21 -14.06
N LEU A 6 -6.69 16.04 -14.17
CA LEU A 6 -6.06 16.75 -13.05
C LEU A 6 -7.09 17.64 -12.33
N ASN A 7 -7.80 18.48 -13.09
CA ASN A 7 -8.82 19.40 -12.58
C ASN A 7 -10.05 18.70 -11.99
N TRP A 8 -10.35 17.47 -12.42
CA TRP A 8 -11.44 16.67 -11.84
C TRP A 8 -11.04 16.03 -10.51
N LEU A 9 -9.82 15.47 -10.44
CA LEU A 9 -9.26 14.92 -9.20
C LEU A 9 -9.08 16.02 -8.13
N ASP A 10 -8.69 17.23 -8.52
CA ASP A 10 -8.58 18.36 -7.59
C ASP A 10 -9.94 18.82 -7.07
N ARG A 11 -10.98 18.78 -7.92
CA ARG A 11 -12.36 19.01 -7.50
C ARG A 11 -12.86 17.94 -6.53
N LEU A 12 -12.58 16.68 -6.78
CA LEU A 12 -12.94 15.59 -5.87
C LEU A 12 -12.24 15.70 -4.51
N THR A 13 -10.93 15.98 -4.51
CA THR A 13 -10.19 16.13 -3.24
C THR A 13 -10.67 17.34 -2.45
N LYS A 14 -10.99 18.46 -3.12
CA LYS A 14 -11.58 19.66 -2.48
C LYS A 14 -13.00 19.37 -1.97
N SER A 15 -13.84 18.75 -2.77
CA SER A 15 -15.21 18.39 -2.40
C SER A 15 -15.26 17.42 -1.21
N ALA A 16 -14.34 16.46 -1.14
CA ALA A 16 -14.28 15.47 -0.08
C ALA A 16 -13.55 15.95 1.19
N ARG A 17 -13.03 17.20 1.21
CA ARG A 17 -12.21 17.77 2.29
C ARG A 17 -11.08 16.80 2.70
N LEU A 18 -10.38 16.26 1.72
CA LEU A 18 -9.28 15.31 1.92
C LEU A 18 -8.01 16.06 2.31
N THR A 19 -7.83 16.28 3.61
CA THR A 19 -6.57 16.77 4.18
C THR A 19 -5.50 15.66 4.20
N PRO A 20 -4.19 15.97 4.19
CA PRO A 20 -3.12 14.96 4.26
C PRO A 20 -3.30 13.97 5.43
N LYS A 21 -3.76 14.48 6.58
CA LYS A 21 -4.08 13.67 7.76
C LYS A 21 -5.21 12.68 7.52
N ARG A 22 -6.28 13.10 6.84
CA ARG A 22 -7.42 12.24 6.53
C ARG A 22 -7.06 11.20 5.47
N ILE A 23 -6.31 11.61 4.46
CA ILE A 23 -5.76 10.72 3.43
C ILE A 23 -4.90 9.64 4.08
N LEU A 24 -3.93 10.03 4.92
CA LEU A 24 -3.09 9.07 5.62
C LEU A 24 -3.90 8.13 6.51
N LYS A 25 -4.91 8.64 7.24
CA LYS A 25 -5.76 7.79 8.09
C LYS A 25 -6.53 6.73 7.28
N ILE A 26 -7.12 7.12 6.15
CA ILE A 26 -7.84 6.17 5.26
C ILE A 26 -6.85 5.18 4.65
N TYR A 27 -5.71 5.66 4.18
CA TYR A 27 -4.63 4.86 3.62
C TYR A 27 -4.15 3.79 4.60
N THR A 28 -3.83 4.20 5.82
CA THR A 28 -3.48 3.33 6.95
C THR A 28 -4.55 2.27 7.21
N PHE A 29 -5.82 2.69 7.23
CA PHE A 29 -6.94 1.77 7.48
C PHE A 29 -7.02 0.69 6.40
N VAL A 30 -6.92 1.06 5.12
CA VAL A 30 -6.98 0.08 4.04
C VAL A 30 -5.78 -0.85 4.05
N LEU A 31 -4.57 -0.32 4.23
CA LEU A 31 -3.37 -1.14 4.37
C LEU A 31 -3.44 -2.13 5.53
N PHE A 32 -4.10 -1.77 6.63
CA PHE A 32 -4.22 -2.66 7.78
C PHE A 32 -5.35 -3.70 7.60
N PHE A 33 -6.54 -3.28 7.17
CA PHE A 33 -7.72 -4.15 7.16
C PHE A 33 -7.88 -4.97 5.88
N ALA A 34 -7.44 -4.49 4.72
CA ALA A 34 -7.57 -5.25 3.47
C ALA A 34 -6.78 -6.57 3.49
N PRO A 35 -5.53 -6.62 4.00
CA PRO A 35 -4.81 -7.88 4.20
C PRO A 35 -5.52 -8.86 5.12
N LEU A 36 -6.12 -8.37 6.22
CA LEU A 36 -6.87 -9.21 7.15
C LEU A 36 -8.13 -9.79 6.49
N ALA A 37 -8.84 -8.99 5.70
CA ALA A 37 -9.97 -9.46 4.91
C ALA A 37 -9.55 -10.51 3.88
N TYR A 38 -8.40 -10.32 3.22
CA TYR A 38 -7.84 -11.30 2.29
C TYR A 38 -7.51 -12.63 2.99
N LEU A 39 -6.87 -12.59 4.17
CA LEU A 39 -6.60 -13.80 4.96
C LEU A 39 -7.88 -14.51 5.39
N LEU A 40 -8.91 -13.76 5.80
CA LEU A 40 -10.21 -14.33 6.14
C LEU A 40 -10.86 -15.01 4.93
N LEU A 41 -10.82 -14.37 3.76
CA LEU A 41 -11.33 -14.98 2.52
C LEU A 41 -10.58 -16.27 2.17
N LEU A 42 -9.27 -16.30 2.37
CA LEU A 42 -8.47 -17.50 2.15
C LEU A 42 -8.85 -18.62 3.12
N GLN A 43 -9.05 -18.31 4.41
CA GLN A 43 -9.54 -19.27 5.42
C GLN A 43 -10.89 -19.85 5.01
N LEU A 44 -11.83 -19.01 4.58
CA LEU A 44 -13.17 -19.45 4.16
C LEU A 44 -13.11 -20.34 2.93
N ARG A 45 -12.27 -20.01 1.94
CA ARG A 45 -12.07 -20.85 0.75
C ARG A 45 -11.44 -22.20 1.09
N ALA A 46 -10.42 -22.21 1.94
CA ALA A 46 -9.79 -23.45 2.40
C ALA A 46 -10.80 -24.34 3.14
N GLY A 47 -11.59 -23.75 4.05
CA GLY A 47 -12.65 -24.45 4.77
C GLY A 47 -13.73 -25.04 3.85
N ALA A 48 -14.16 -24.28 2.84
CA ALA A 48 -15.11 -24.76 1.83
C ALA A 48 -14.54 -25.93 1.00
N ALA A 49 -13.23 -25.91 0.73
CA ALA A 49 -12.50 -27.00 0.06
C ALA A 49 -12.13 -28.17 0.99
N LYS A 50 -12.51 -28.12 2.28
CA LYS A 50 -12.10 -29.07 3.33
C LYS A 50 -10.58 -29.24 3.43
N GLN A 51 -9.84 -28.17 3.15
CA GLN A 51 -8.39 -28.09 3.22
C GLN A 51 -7.97 -27.09 4.28
N THR A 52 -6.72 -27.17 4.72
CA THR A 52 -6.13 -26.13 5.57
C THR A 52 -5.67 -24.95 4.71
N ILE A 53 -5.45 -23.78 5.33
CA ILE A 53 -4.78 -22.66 4.65
C ILE A 53 -3.41 -23.10 4.14
N THR A 54 -2.66 -23.88 4.93
CA THR A 54 -1.32 -24.34 4.55
C THR A 54 -1.33 -25.16 3.27
N ASP A 55 -2.34 -26.01 3.07
CA ASP A 55 -2.50 -26.77 1.83
C ASP A 55 -2.82 -25.83 0.65
N SER A 56 -3.67 -24.83 0.86
CA SER A 56 -4.03 -23.83 -0.15
C SER A 56 -2.84 -22.95 -0.56
N ILE A 57 -1.95 -22.65 0.37
CA ILE A 57 -0.70 -21.90 0.12
C ILE A 57 0.28 -22.79 -0.65
N ALA A 58 0.49 -24.03 -0.19
CA ALA A 58 1.41 -24.98 -0.84
C ALA A 58 0.99 -25.30 -2.27
N ALA A 59 -0.32 -25.32 -2.55
CA ALA A 59 -0.86 -25.61 -3.87
C ALA A 59 -0.64 -24.48 -4.91
N SER A 60 -0.41 -23.24 -4.48
CA SER A 60 -0.36 -22.08 -5.38
C SER A 60 0.77 -21.12 -5.01
N PRO A 61 1.87 -21.11 -5.78
CA PRO A 61 2.95 -20.12 -5.61
C PRO A 61 2.45 -18.67 -5.66
N ALA A 62 1.43 -18.39 -6.48
CA ALA A 62 0.83 -17.05 -6.56
C ALA A 62 0.11 -16.66 -5.26
N THR A 63 -0.57 -17.61 -4.60
CA THR A 63 -1.21 -17.39 -3.29
C THR A 63 -0.15 -17.10 -2.23
N THR A 64 0.97 -17.84 -2.24
CA THR A 64 2.11 -17.61 -1.32
C THR A 64 2.66 -16.20 -1.47
N VAL A 65 2.95 -15.76 -2.70
CA VAL A 65 3.44 -14.39 -2.96
C VAL A 65 2.41 -13.34 -2.53
N SER A 66 1.11 -13.60 -2.75
CA SER A 66 0.02 -12.70 -2.32
C SER A 66 -0.03 -12.52 -0.82
N ILE A 67 0.24 -13.56 -0.04
CA ILE A 67 0.27 -13.48 1.42
C ILE A 67 1.47 -12.67 1.91
N ILE A 68 2.64 -12.82 1.27
CA ILE A 68 3.83 -12.02 1.60
C ILE A 68 3.55 -10.53 1.36
N VAL A 69 2.93 -10.20 0.21
CA VAL A 69 2.49 -8.83 -0.10
C VAL A 69 1.51 -8.33 0.94
N ALA A 70 0.47 -9.12 1.26
CA ALA A 70 -0.54 -8.77 2.25
C ALA A 70 0.08 -8.52 3.63
N ALA A 71 1.06 -9.33 4.05
CA ALA A 71 1.79 -9.12 5.30
C ALA A 71 2.61 -7.82 5.29
N GLY A 72 3.26 -7.49 4.17
CA GLY A 72 3.97 -6.22 4.02
C GLY A 72 3.04 -5.01 4.07
N ASP A 73 1.87 -5.07 3.41
CA ASP A 73 0.85 -4.02 3.47
C ASP A 73 0.30 -3.88 4.90
N PHE A 74 0.04 -4.98 5.59
CA PHE A 74 -0.39 -4.97 6.99
C PHE A 74 0.63 -4.29 7.89
N LEU A 75 1.92 -4.63 7.76
CA LEU A 75 3.01 -4.00 8.50
C LEU A 75 3.11 -2.50 8.20
N LEU A 76 3.02 -2.10 6.93
CA LEU A 76 2.99 -0.68 6.55
C LEU A 76 1.81 0.06 7.19
N GLY A 77 0.62 -0.55 7.17
CA GLY A 77 -0.56 -0.02 7.84
C GLY A 77 -0.33 0.15 9.34
N TYR A 78 0.19 -0.88 10.01
CA TYR A 78 0.52 -0.82 11.44
C TYR A 78 1.53 0.27 11.77
N LEU A 79 2.61 0.41 10.99
CA LEU A 79 3.62 1.44 11.18
C LEU A 79 3.04 2.83 10.96
N CYS A 80 2.22 3.03 9.93
CA CYS A 80 1.54 4.29 9.69
C CYS A 80 0.55 4.64 10.81
N TRP A 81 -0.01 3.63 11.49
CA TRP A 81 -0.89 3.86 12.64
C TRP A 81 -0.12 4.43 13.84
N ILE A 82 1.11 3.93 14.10
CA ILE A 82 1.93 4.35 15.24
C ILE A 82 2.68 5.65 14.94
N ASP A 83 3.43 5.68 13.82
CA ASP A 83 4.36 6.76 13.48
C ASP A 83 3.80 7.77 12.47
N GLY A 84 2.54 7.63 12.04
CA GLY A 84 1.94 8.50 11.04
C GLY A 84 1.91 9.98 11.43
N GLY A 85 1.91 10.29 12.73
CA GLY A 85 2.03 11.66 13.23
C GLY A 85 3.38 12.31 12.89
N ALA A 86 4.49 11.56 13.03
CA ALA A 86 5.82 12.02 12.68
C ALA A 86 5.95 12.23 11.16
N LEU A 87 5.30 11.37 10.38
CA LEU A 87 5.25 11.50 8.93
C LEU A 87 4.52 12.78 8.50
N LEU A 88 3.38 13.11 9.13
CA LEU A 88 2.63 14.34 8.84
C LEU A 88 3.33 15.62 9.34
N ALA A 89 4.27 15.51 10.28
CA ALA A 89 4.99 16.66 10.81
C ALA A 89 6.02 17.22 9.81
N ASP A 90 6.53 16.40 8.90
CA ASP A 90 7.58 16.75 7.94
C ASP A 90 7.11 16.48 6.50
N ARG A 91 6.87 17.55 5.74
CA ARG A 91 6.46 17.45 4.33
C ARG A 91 7.42 16.59 3.50
N ARG A 92 8.73 16.72 3.69
CA ARG A 92 9.74 16.00 2.90
C ARG A 92 9.67 14.51 3.16
N GLN A 93 9.51 14.09 4.42
CA GLN A 93 9.35 12.67 4.78
C GLN A 93 8.02 12.13 4.26
N TYR A 94 6.92 12.86 4.45
CA TYR A 94 5.61 12.49 3.92
C TYR A 94 5.63 12.26 2.41
N MET A 95 6.20 13.21 1.67
CA MET A 95 6.26 13.14 0.20
C MET A 95 7.14 11.99 -0.27
N LYS A 96 8.28 11.71 0.39
CA LYS A 96 9.12 10.56 0.07
C LYS A 96 8.39 9.24 0.30
N PHE A 97 7.74 9.11 1.47
CA PHE A 97 6.94 7.92 1.78
C PHE A 97 5.83 7.70 0.75
N MET A 98 5.05 8.74 0.43
CA MET A 98 3.93 8.62 -0.51
C MET A 98 4.40 8.36 -1.95
N LYS A 99 5.57 8.87 -2.36
CA LYS A 99 6.17 8.53 -3.66
C LYS A 99 6.58 7.06 -3.71
N LEU A 100 7.16 6.55 -2.63
CA LEU A 100 7.53 5.14 -2.55
C LEU A 100 6.28 4.26 -2.59
N GLN A 101 5.27 4.61 -1.79
CA GLN A 101 3.97 3.92 -1.80
C GLN A 101 3.29 3.94 -3.16
N LEU A 102 3.35 5.05 -3.91
CA LEU A 102 2.80 5.12 -5.26
C LEU A 102 3.36 3.99 -6.15
N TRP A 103 4.68 3.82 -6.17
CA TRP A 103 5.32 2.80 -6.99
C TRP A 103 5.09 1.39 -6.46
N THR A 104 5.21 1.19 -5.15
CA THR A 104 5.06 -0.14 -4.56
C THR A 104 3.63 -0.65 -4.68
N GLN A 105 2.63 0.21 -4.47
CA GLN A 105 1.21 -0.17 -4.59
C GLN A 105 0.77 -0.40 -6.04
N LEU A 106 1.39 0.28 -7.01
CA LEU A 106 1.23 -0.02 -8.44
C LEU A 106 1.72 -1.44 -8.76
N ILE A 107 2.92 -1.78 -8.26
CA ILE A 107 3.58 -3.06 -8.48
C ILE A 107 2.77 -4.22 -7.88
N VAL A 108 2.21 -4.04 -6.69
CA VAL A 108 1.39 -5.07 -6.03
C VAL A 108 -0.08 -5.08 -6.46
N GLY A 109 -0.49 -4.17 -7.35
CA GLY A 109 -1.84 -4.11 -7.89
C GLY A 109 -2.90 -3.58 -6.92
N ASN A 110 -2.50 -2.88 -5.85
CA ASN A 110 -3.43 -2.27 -4.90
C ASN A 110 -3.87 -0.89 -5.39
N TRP A 111 -4.86 -0.89 -6.30
CA TRP A 111 -5.38 0.31 -6.95
C TRP A 111 -5.98 1.34 -5.98
N PHE A 112 -6.57 0.87 -4.87
CA PHE A 112 -7.15 1.77 -3.87
C PHE A 112 -6.08 2.59 -3.17
N CYS A 113 -5.04 1.92 -2.64
CA CYS A 113 -3.91 2.61 -2.02
C CYS A 113 -3.15 3.46 -3.03
N LEU A 114 -2.98 3.00 -4.27
CA LEU A 114 -2.38 3.80 -5.35
C LEU A 114 -3.09 5.15 -5.53
N LEU A 115 -4.42 5.14 -5.62
CA LEU A 115 -5.22 6.34 -5.80
C LEU A 115 -5.09 7.31 -4.62
N PHE A 116 -5.07 6.78 -3.38
CA PHE A 116 -4.83 7.61 -2.19
C PHE A 116 -3.42 8.16 -2.12
N ALA A 117 -2.40 7.42 -2.59
CA ALA A 117 -1.03 7.93 -2.70
C ALA A 117 -0.95 9.11 -3.70
N ILE A 118 -1.68 9.06 -4.82
CA ILE A 118 -1.78 10.20 -5.75
C ILE A 118 -2.40 11.42 -5.06
N PHE A 119 -3.50 11.23 -4.32
CA PHE A 119 -4.12 12.32 -3.55
C PHE A 119 -3.19 12.87 -2.47
N ALA A 120 -2.47 11.99 -1.79
CA ALA A 120 -1.49 12.36 -0.77
C ALA A 120 -0.39 13.24 -1.35
N LEU A 121 0.17 12.88 -2.51
CA LEU A 121 1.23 13.66 -3.16
C LEU A 121 0.78 15.06 -3.59
N ARG A 122 -0.47 15.21 -4.03
CA ARG A 122 -1.01 16.53 -4.39
C ARG A 122 -1.28 17.41 -3.19
N ARG A 123 -1.76 16.80 -2.09
CA ARG A 123 -2.10 17.53 -0.87
C ARG A 123 -0.94 17.68 0.10
N GLY A 124 0.15 16.96 -0.12
CA GLY A 124 1.33 17.02 0.74
C GLY A 124 1.99 18.40 0.76
N GLU A 125 1.74 19.24 -0.25
CA GLU A 125 2.19 20.64 -0.26
C GLU A 125 1.56 21.48 0.86
N ASP A 126 0.38 21.08 1.37
CA ASP A 126 -0.33 21.72 2.49
C ASP A 126 0.36 21.46 3.86
N LEU A 127 1.43 20.64 3.92
CA LEU A 127 2.18 20.34 5.14
C LEU A 127 3.36 21.29 5.36
N PRO A 128 3.77 21.53 6.62
CA PRO A 128 4.91 22.38 6.94
C PRO A 128 6.22 21.80 6.39
N GLU A 129 7.08 22.69 5.89
CA GLU A 129 8.34 22.34 5.22
C GLU A 129 9.45 21.90 6.19
N GLU A 130 9.42 22.38 7.43
CA GLU A 130 10.38 22.04 8.47
C GLU A 130 9.72 21.49 9.74
N SER A 131 10.29 20.42 10.27
CA SER A 131 9.87 19.74 11.49
C SER A 131 11.03 19.62 12.46
N LYS A 132 10.81 19.95 13.74
CA LYS A 132 11.75 19.69 14.85
C LYS A 132 11.66 18.25 15.37
N VAL A 133 10.86 17.39 14.74
CA VAL A 133 10.62 16.01 15.18
C VAL A 133 11.72 15.09 14.64
N LYS A 134 12.17 14.14 15.48
CA LYS A 134 13.18 13.14 15.08
C LYS A 134 12.72 12.38 13.83
N PRO A 135 13.64 12.05 12.89
CA PRO A 135 13.30 11.29 11.70
C PRO A 135 12.71 9.94 12.08
N SER A 136 11.56 9.61 11.48
CA SER A 136 10.86 8.36 11.76
C SER A 136 11.62 7.15 11.20
N GLN A 137 11.69 6.06 11.97
CA GLN A 137 12.23 4.77 11.46
C GLN A 137 11.33 4.17 10.37
N LEU A 138 10.07 4.63 10.30
CA LEU A 138 9.07 4.25 9.31
C LEU A 138 9.60 4.33 7.87
N LEU A 139 10.35 5.37 7.49
CA LEU A 139 10.84 5.49 6.12
C LEU A 139 11.85 4.38 5.78
N SER A 140 12.75 4.04 6.70
CA SER A 140 13.73 2.95 6.52
C SER A 140 13.03 1.61 6.33
N LEU A 141 12.05 1.31 7.20
CA LEU A 141 11.29 0.07 7.13
C LEU A 141 10.42 0.01 5.86
N THR A 142 9.93 1.16 5.39
CA THR A 142 9.22 1.26 4.10
C THR A 142 10.12 0.88 2.93
N TYR A 143 11.40 1.27 2.91
CA TYR A 143 12.33 0.84 1.86
C TYR A 143 12.58 -0.66 1.86
N LEU A 144 12.66 -1.28 3.05
CA LEU A 144 12.80 -2.73 3.17
C LEU A 144 11.57 -3.46 2.60
N ILE A 145 10.37 -3.01 2.96
CA ILE A 145 9.12 -3.58 2.44
C ILE A 145 8.98 -3.32 0.92
N ALA A 146 9.39 -2.14 0.44
CA ALA A 146 9.42 -1.84 -0.99
C ALA A 146 10.32 -2.81 -1.76
N SER A 147 11.49 -3.12 -1.22
CA SER A 147 12.43 -4.08 -1.82
C SER A 147 11.81 -5.47 -1.90
N LEU A 148 11.11 -5.89 -0.85
CA LEU A 148 10.36 -7.16 -0.83
C LEU A 148 9.24 -7.18 -1.89
N PHE A 149 8.52 -6.07 -2.08
CA PHE A 149 7.47 -5.98 -3.10
C PHE A 149 8.01 -6.09 -4.52
N VAL A 150 9.18 -5.50 -4.79
CA VAL A 150 9.87 -5.65 -6.08
C VAL A 150 10.20 -7.12 -6.33
N ILE A 151 10.72 -7.82 -5.32
CA ILE A 151 11.00 -9.26 -5.42
C ILE A 151 9.71 -10.06 -5.69
N CYS A 152 8.63 -9.77 -4.97
CA CYS A 152 7.32 -10.41 -5.16
C CYS A 152 6.79 -10.19 -6.59
N PHE A 153 6.99 -9.00 -7.15
CA PHE A 153 6.59 -8.71 -8.52
C PHE A 153 7.37 -9.51 -9.56
N VAL A 154 8.69 -9.65 -9.36
CA VAL A 154 9.49 -10.53 -10.23
C VAL A 154 8.93 -11.96 -10.21
N PHE A 155 8.57 -12.48 -9.04
CA PHE A 155 7.91 -13.78 -8.95
C PHE A 155 6.58 -13.83 -9.70
N TYR A 156 5.71 -12.82 -9.57
CA TYR A 156 4.47 -12.77 -10.35
C TYR A 156 4.71 -12.80 -11.85
N VAL A 157 5.67 -12.01 -12.33
CA VAL A 157 6.02 -11.97 -13.76
C VAL A 157 6.53 -13.34 -14.23
N VAL A 158 7.44 -13.97 -13.47
CA VAL A 158 7.96 -15.31 -13.80
C VAL A 158 6.84 -16.36 -13.83
N LEU A 159 5.95 -16.35 -12.84
CA LEU A 159 4.82 -17.27 -12.77
C LEU A 159 3.84 -17.05 -13.93
N ALA A 160 3.54 -15.80 -14.27
CA ALA A 160 2.68 -15.46 -15.40
C ALA A 160 3.29 -15.93 -16.73
N PHE A 161 4.59 -15.72 -16.96
CA PHE A 161 5.26 -16.20 -18.17
C PHE A 161 5.27 -17.72 -18.26
N ARG A 162 5.43 -18.44 -17.14
CA ARG A 162 5.34 -19.91 -17.13
C ARG A 162 3.94 -20.39 -17.47
N ALA A 163 2.90 -19.75 -16.93
CA ALA A 163 1.51 -20.11 -17.19
C ALA A 163 1.08 -19.88 -18.66
N VAL A 164 1.72 -18.94 -19.37
CA VAL A 164 1.45 -18.69 -20.80
C VAL A 164 2.18 -19.66 -21.74
N LYS A 165 3.29 -20.26 -21.27
CA LYS A 165 4.12 -21.19 -22.07
C LYS A 165 3.78 -22.67 -21.86
N GLY A 166 3.00 -23.01 -20.84
CA GLY A 166 2.50 -24.36 -20.58
C GLY A 166 1.09 -24.51 -21.09
#